data_AF-A0A7W0XJ86-F1
#
_entry.id   AF-A0A7W0XJ86-F1
#
_cell.length_a   1.000
_cell.length_b   1.000
_cell.length_c   1.000
_cell.angle_alpha   90.00
_cell.angle_beta   90.00
_cell.angle_gamma   90.00
#
_symmetry.space_group_name_H-M   'P 1'
#
loop_
_entity.id
_entity.type
_entity.pdbx_description
1 polymer ?
#
loop_
_entity_poly.entity_id
_entity_poly.type
_entity_poly.pdbx_seq_one_letter_code
_entity_poly.pdbx_strand_id
1 'polypeptide(L)'
;MNGVGAFLTRRRGGRGWHFTDVLAFAWLAAGLFLMFGPAVWLTLSSFKTPAALVEFPPTLLPLDTRTATVEGHDKPLPLYAVTAEDGGERVLAQVRRIGTVAQMVDPEAPGEIVKVPIDQRTPLREMRFASENYREPFRQFDFLTFLRNSVFVTVVATIITLVVNSMAAFALSKYQFRGRGAVLAVILATLMVPL
;
A
#
# COMPACT_ATOMS: atom_id res chain seq x y z
N MET A 1 16.34 -23.45 -26.23
CA MET A 1 15.07 -23.29 -25.48
C MET A 1 15.40 -23.36 -23.99
N ASN A 2 15.11 -22.30 -23.22
CA ASN A 2 15.55 -22.19 -21.82
C ASN A 2 14.83 -23.22 -20.92
N GLY A 3 15.60 -24.03 -20.18
CA GLY A 3 15.07 -25.12 -19.33
C GLY A 3 14.03 -24.66 -18.31
N VAL A 4 14.09 -23.40 -17.89
CA VAL A 4 13.10 -22.76 -17.00
C VAL A 4 11.71 -22.70 -17.65
N GLY A 5 11.63 -22.30 -18.92
CA GLY A 5 10.35 -22.24 -19.63
C GLY A 5 9.71 -23.62 -19.76
N ALA A 6 10.52 -24.63 -20.10
CA ALA A 6 10.06 -26.02 -20.20
C ALA A 6 9.61 -26.61 -18.85
N PHE A 7 10.19 -26.14 -17.73
CA PHE A 7 9.77 -26.51 -16.38
C PHE A 7 8.45 -25.84 -15.99
N LEU A 8 8.33 -24.53 -16.21
CA LEU A 8 7.12 -23.75 -15.85
C LEU A 8 5.88 -24.19 -16.64
N THR A 9 6.04 -24.63 -17.89
CA THR A 9 4.94 -25.12 -18.72
C THR A 9 4.86 -26.65 -18.76
N ARG A 10 5.49 -27.34 -17.80
CA ARG A 10 5.50 -28.80 -17.76
C ARG A 10 4.08 -29.30 -17.50
N ARG A 11 3.63 -30.19 -18.38
CA ARG A 11 2.33 -30.87 -18.33
C ARG A 11 2.55 -32.35 -18.02
N ARG A 12 1.50 -33.05 -17.57
CA ARG A 12 1.55 -34.48 -17.24
C ARG A 12 1.95 -35.38 -18.43
N GLY A 13 1.88 -34.88 -19.66
CA GLY A 13 2.28 -35.56 -20.89
C GLY A 13 1.10 -36.20 -21.63
N GLY A 14 1.06 -36.07 -22.97
CA GLY A 14 -0.04 -36.53 -23.83
C GLY A 14 -0.23 -35.63 -25.06
N ARG A 15 -1.20 -35.98 -25.93
CA ARG A 15 -1.51 -35.23 -27.17
C ARG A 15 -2.22 -33.87 -26.93
N GLY A 16 -2.66 -33.59 -25.70
CA GLY A 16 -3.43 -32.38 -25.34
C GLY A 16 -3.37 -32.04 -23.85
N TRP A 17 -4.10 -31.00 -23.43
CA TRP A 17 -4.21 -30.59 -22.03
C TRP A 17 -5.12 -31.57 -21.28
N HIS A 18 -4.62 -32.17 -20.20
CA HIS A 18 -5.46 -32.94 -19.30
C HIS A 18 -6.21 -32.00 -18.34
N PHE A 19 -7.40 -32.38 -17.87
CA PHE A 19 -8.18 -31.57 -16.92
C PHE A 19 -7.38 -31.25 -15.64
N THR A 20 -6.56 -32.19 -15.17
CA THR A 20 -5.68 -31.96 -14.01
C THR A 20 -4.59 -30.93 -14.27
N ASP A 21 -4.08 -30.82 -15.51
CA ASP A 21 -3.12 -29.78 -15.85
C ASP A 21 -3.81 -28.40 -15.76
N VAL A 22 -5.01 -28.28 -16.33
CA VAL A 22 -5.81 -27.04 -16.27
C VAL A 22 -6.10 -26.67 -14.81
N LEU A 23 -6.56 -27.62 -13.99
CA LEU A 23 -6.87 -27.40 -12.59
C LEU A 23 -5.61 -27.00 -11.79
N ALA A 24 -4.47 -27.63 -12.05
CA ALA A 24 -3.21 -27.30 -11.39
C ALA A 24 -2.75 -25.87 -11.77
N PHE A 25 -2.77 -25.51 -13.05
CA PHE A 25 -2.40 -24.16 -13.48
C PHE A 25 -3.37 -23.10 -12.96
N ALA A 26 -4.68 -23.39 -12.94
CA ALA A 26 -5.67 -22.49 -12.37
C ALA A 26 -5.44 -22.30 -10.86
N TRP A 27 -5.16 -23.38 -10.12
CA TRP A 27 -4.84 -23.32 -8.69
C TRP A 27 -3.56 -22.54 -8.41
N LEU A 28 -2.50 -22.79 -9.18
CA LEU A 28 -1.24 -22.07 -9.07
C LEU A 28 -1.41 -20.58 -9.41
N ALA A 29 -2.15 -20.26 -10.46
CA ALA A 29 -2.46 -18.88 -10.83
C ALA A 29 -3.30 -18.17 -9.76
N ALA A 30 -4.29 -18.85 -9.19
CA ALA A 30 -5.10 -18.34 -8.09
C ALA A 30 -4.25 -18.10 -6.83
N GLY A 31 -3.38 -19.05 -6.46
CA GLY A 31 -2.44 -18.89 -5.35
C GLY A 31 -1.46 -17.74 -5.58
N LEU A 32 -0.93 -17.60 -6.80
CA LEU A 32 -0.07 -16.48 -7.18
C LEU A 32 -0.81 -15.13 -7.08
N PHE A 33 -2.03 -15.06 -7.59
CA PHE A 33 -2.83 -13.83 -7.51
C PHE A 33 -3.20 -13.49 -6.07
N LEU A 34 -3.60 -14.47 -5.26
CA LEU A 34 -3.91 -14.28 -3.85
C LEU A 34 -2.70 -13.78 -3.06
N MET A 35 -1.52 -14.33 -3.33
CA MET A 35 -0.28 -13.99 -2.63
C MET A 35 0.32 -12.66 -3.09
N PHE A 36 0.41 -12.43 -4.40
CA PHE A 36 1.11 -11.27 -4.96
C PHE A 36 0.18 -10.11 -5.32
N GLY A 37 -1.12 -10.34 -5.48
CA GLY A 37 -2.10 -9.28 -5.78
C GLY A 37 -2.06 -8.15 -4.75
N PRO A 38 -2.17 -8.44 -3.44
CA PRO A 38 -2.04 -7.43 -2.40
C PRO A 38 -0.67 -6.73 -2.41
N ALA A 39 0.41 -7.46 -2.68
CA ALA A 39 1.75 -6.87 -2.75
C ALA A 39 1.88 -5.88 -3.90
N VAL A 40 1.42 -6.25 -5.10
CA VAL A 40 1.39 -5.37 -6.28
C VAL A 40 0.52 -4.14 -6.01
N TRP A 41 -0.64 -4.33 -5.39
CA TRP A 41 -1.51 -3.24 -4.99
C TRP A 41 -0.82 -2.27 -4.03
N LEU A 42 -0.14 -2.78 -3.00
CA LEU A 42 0.58 -1.98 -2.02
C LEU A 42 1.76 -1.22 -2.66
N THR A 43 2.51 -1.88 -3.54
CA THR A 43 3.61 -1.23 -4.27
C THR A 43 3.08 -0.10 -5.14
N LEU A 44 2.04 -0.32 -5.95
CA LEU A 44 1.45 0.74 -6.76
C LEU A 44 0.86 1.87 -5.90
N SER A 45 0.23 1.51 -4.77
CA SER A 45 -0.36 2.49 -3.85
C SER A 45 0.68 3.33 -3.13
N SER A 46 1.89 2.81 -2.90
CA SER A 46 3.00 3.59 -2.35
C SER A 46 3.39 4.81 -3.20
N PHE A 47 3.12 4.75 -4.51
CA PHE A 47 3.36 5.84 -5.46
C PHE A 47 2.14 6.74 -5.69
N LYS A 48 1.01 6.47 -5.05
CA LYS A 48 -0.19 7.32 -5.13
C LYS A 48 -0.08 8.49 -4.16
N THR A 49 -0.69 9.62 -4.53
CA THR A 49 -0.81 10.77 -3.65
C THR A 49 -1.81 10.50 -2.52
N PRO A 50 -1.74 11.23 -1.38
CA PRO A 50 -2.71 11.07 -0.29
C PRO A 50 -4.17 11.26 -0.74
N ALA A 51 -4.41 12.17 -1.68
CA ALA A 51 -5.73 12.40 -2.27
C ALA A 51 -6.20 11.19 -3.11
N ALA A 52 -5.32 10.60 -3.92
CA ALA A 52 -5.63 9.41 -4.73
C ALA A 52 -5.81 8.14 -3.88
N LEU A 53 -5.17 8.05 -2.71
CA LEU A 53 -5.33 6.91 -1.78
C LEU A 53 -6.73 6.83 -1.16
N VAL A 54 -7.42 7.96 -1.03
CA VAL A 54 -8.78 8.04 -0.46
C VAL A 54 -9.87 8.23 -1.53
N GLU A 55 -9.49 8.25 -2.82
CA GLU A 55 -10.43 8.42 -3.94
C GLU A 55 -11.27 7.15 -4.15
N PHE A 56 -12.58 7.34 -4.41
CA PHE A 56 -13.49 6.26 -4.80
C PHE A 56 -14.12 6.57 -6.17
N PRO A 57 -14.09 5.61 -7.13
CA PRO A 57 -13.55 4.24 -7.02
C PRO A 57 -12.01 4.21 -7.01
N PRO A 58 -11.39 3.26 -6.29
CA PRO A 58 -9.94 3.21 -6.17
C PRO A 58 -9.31 2.76 -7.49
N THR A 59 -8.25 3.45 -7.90
CA THR A 59 -7.52 3.16 -9.14
C THR A 59 -6.39 2.18 -8.88
N LEU A 60 -6.03 1.33 -9.84
CA LEU A 60 -4.84 0.47 -9.73
C LEU A 60 -3.56 1.27 -9.95
N LEU A 61 -3.56 2.06 -11.03
CA LEU A 61 -2.42 2.87 -11.47
C LEU A 61 -2.29 4.16 -10.63
N PRO A 62 -1.08 4.73 -10.53
CA PRO A 62 -0.86 6.02 -9.87
C PRO A 62 -1.35 7.16 -10.77
N LEU A 63 -2.67 7.34 -10.77
CA LEU A 63 -3.36 8.44 -11.45
C LEU A 63 -3.72 9.51 -10.42
N ASP A 64 -3.52 10.77 -10.80
CA ASP A 64 -3.94 11.93 -10.01
C ASP A 64 -4.74 12.89 -10.88
N THR A 65 -5.50 13.78 -10.26
CA THR A 65 -6.22 14.82 -11.00
C THR A 65 -5.23 15.89 -11.45
N ARG A 66 -5.16 16.16 -12.75
CA ARG A 66 -4.30 17.20 -13.31
C ARG A 66 -4.64 18.54 -12.68
N THR A 67 -3.62 19.34 -12.40
CA THR A 67 -3.81 20.67 -11.81
C THR A 67 -3.32 21.76 -12.75
N ALA A 68 -3.93 22.95 -12.67
CA ALA A 68 -3.47 24.15 -13.37
C ALA A 68 -3.44 25.35 -12.43
N THR A 69 -2.48 26.24 -12.65
CA THR A 69 -2.42 27.55 -12.02
C THR A 69 -3.44 28.46 -12.70
N VAL A 70 -4.38 28.98 -11.92
CA VAL A 70 -5.42 29.91 -12.40
C VAL A 70 -5.13 31.29 -11.80
N GLU A 71 -5.26 32.34 -12.60
CA GLU A 71 -5.08 33.71 -12.15
C GLU A 71 -6.04 34.02 -10.98
N GLY A 72 -5.54 34.65 -9.92
CA GLY A 72 -6.32 34.93 -8.70
C GLY A 72 -6.30 33.82 -7.64
N HIS A 73 -5.59 32.71 -7.87
CA HIS A 73 -5.44 31.63 -6.88
C HIS A 73 -3.96 31.25 -6.64
N ASP A 74 -3.51 31.32 -5.38
CA ASP A 74 -2.12 31.00 -4.99
C ASP A 74 -1.76 29.51 -5.09
N LYS A 75 -2.77 28.62 -5.14
CA LYS A 75 -2.59 27.16 -5.19
C LYS A 75 -3.11 26.62 -6.51
N PRO A 76 -2.40 25.64 -7.12
CA PRO A 76 -2.88 25.01 -8.34
C PRO A 76 -4.20 24.28 -8.08
N LEU A 77 -5.17 24.48 -8.97
CA LEU A 77 -6.52 23.95 -8.84
C LEU A 77 -6.68 22.68 -9.70
N PRO A 78 -7.42 21.67 -9.21
CA PRO A 78 -7.66 20.43 -9.96
C PRO A 78 -8.63 20.67 -11.13
N LEU A 79 -8.27 20.13 -12.30
CA LEU A 79 -9.01 20.24 -13.54
C LEU A 79 -10.00 19.09 -13.71
N TYR A 80 -11.21 19.41 -14.17
CA TYR A 80 -12.23 18.44 -14.53
C TYR A 80 -12.79 18.77 -15.91
N ALA A 81 -13.07 17.74 -16.69
CA ALA A 81 -13.91 17.87 -17.88
C ALA A 81 -15.37 17.90 -17.43
N VAL A 82 -16.09 18.96 -17.81
CA VAL A 82 -17.49 19.21 -17.47
C VAL A 82 -18.30 19.13 -18.74
N THR A 83 -19.32 18.27 -18.76
CA THR A 83 -20.30 18.24 -19.84
C THR A 83 -21.34 19.33 -19.56
N ALA A 84 -21.38 20.36 -20.39
CA ALA A 84 -22.38 21.42 -20.32
C ALA A 84 -23.77 20.88 -20.74
N GLU A 85 -24.84 21.55 -20.33
CA GLU A 85 -26.22 21.21 -20.73
C GLU A 85 -26.41 21.21 -22.26
N ASP A 86 -25.59 21.97 -23.00
CA ASP A 86 -25.56 22.02 -24.46
C ASP A 86 -24.78 20.85 -25.12
N GLY A 87 -24.28 19.90 -24.32
CA GLY A 87 -23.50 18.74 -24.79
C GLY A 87 -22.02 19.02 -25.09
N GLY A 88 -21.56 20.27 -24.93
CA GLY A 88 -20.15 20.62 -25.07
C GLY A 88 -19.31 20.22 -23.85
N GLU A 89 -18.12 19.67 -24.07
CA GLU A 89 -17.14 19.44 -22.99
C GLU A 89 -16.29 20.70 -22.76
N ARG A 90 -16.22 21.15 -21.50
CA ARG A 90 -15.36 22.27 -21.07
C ARG A 90 -14.43 21.82 -19.96
N VAL A 91 -13.16 22.22 -20.03
CA VAL A 91 -12.19 21.94 -18.95
C VAL A 91 -12.26 23.08 -17.96
N LEU A 92 -12.70 22.80 -16.73
CA LEU A 92 -12.83 23.80 -15.68
C LEU A 92 -11.98 23.41 -14.48
N ALA A 93 -11.37 24.41 -13.84
CA ALA A 93 -10.64 24.26 -12.60
C ALA A 93 -11.60 24.34 -11.41
N GLN A 94 -11.57 23.36 -10.51
CA GLN A 94 -12.43 23.37 -9.34
C GLN A 94 -11.82 24.22 -8.22
N VAL A 95 -12.53 25.26 -7.80
CA VAL A 95 -12.14 26.13 -6.67
C VAL A 95 -12.59 25.52 -5.34
N ARG A 96 -13.86 25.12 -5.24
CA ARG A 96 -14.40 24.49 -4.01
C ARG A 96 -15.61 23.60 -4.30
N ARG A 97 -15.87 22.64 -3.41
CA ARG A 97 -17.08 21.81 -3.43
C ARG A 97 -18.02 22.23 -2.30
N ILE A 98 -19.29 22.39 -2.60
CA ILE A 98 -20.36 22.65 -1.63
C ILE A 98 -21.48 21.64 -1.86
N GLY A 99 -21.55 20.60 -1.02
CA GLY A 99 -22.53 19.53 -1.15
C GLY A 99 -22.41 18.78 -2.48
N THR A 100 -23.46 18.85 -3.30
CA THR A 100 -23.58 18.24 -4.63
C THR A 100 -23.14 19.15 -5.78
N VAL A 101 -22.69 20.38 -5.48
CA VAL A 101 -22.30 21.38 -6.47
C VAL A 101 -20.84 21.74 -6.30
N ALA A 102 -20.11 21.82 -7.41
CA ALA A 102 -18.76 22.32 -7.48
C ALA A 102 -18.77 23.75 -8.03
N GLN A 103 -18.02 24.65 -7.39
CA GLN A 103 -17.70 25.96 -7.95
C GLN A 103 -16.42 25.83 -8.74
N MET A 104 -16.51 26.11 -10.02
CA MET A 104 -15.45 25.92 -10.99
C MET A 104 -15.21 27.21 -11.75
N VAL A 105 -14.01 27.35 -12.28
CA VAL A 105 -13.57 28.54 -13.02
C VAL A 105 -12.87 28.10 -14.29
N ASP A 106 -13.05 28.85 -15.37
CA ASP A 106 -12.35 28.61 -16.62
C ASP A 106 -10.88 29.05 -16.46
N PRO A 107 -9.88 28.16 -16.68
CA PRO A 107 -8.47 28.53 -16.56
C PRO A 107 -8.05 29.67 -17.50
N GLU A 108 -8.72 29.83 -18.65
CA GLU A 108 -8.42 30.88 -19.63
C GLU A 108 -9.22 32.17 -19.38
N ALA A 109 -10.33 32.09 -18.66
CA ALA A 109 -11.20 33.22 -18.33
C ALA A 109 -11.63 33.18 -16.84
N PRO A 110 -10.75 33.59 -15.91
CA PRO A 110 -10.92 33.35 -14.47
C PRO A 110 -11.98 34.22 -13.77
N GLY A 111 -12.63 35.13 -14.49
CA GLY A 111 -13.53 36.12 -13.92
C GLY A 111 -14.90 35.61 -13.47
N GLU A 112 -15.33 34.42 -13.91
CA GLU A 112 -16.67 33.90 -13.64
C GLU A 112 -16.65 32.52 -12.98
N ILE A 113 -17.40 32.39 -11.88
CA ILE A 113 -17.56 31.10 -11.17
C ILE A 113 -18.77 30.37 -11.75
N VAL A 114 -18.49 29.27 -12.45
CA VAL A 114 -19.50 28.34 -12.97
C VAL A 114 -19.86 27.32 -11.88
N LYS A 115 -21.15 27.17 -11.60
CA LYS A 115 -21.66 26.15 -10.67
C LYS A 115 -22.00 24.89 -11.46
N VAL A 116 -21.28 23.81 -11.19
CA VAL A 116 -21.41 22.55 -11.92
C VAL A 116 -21.85 21.44 -10.96
N PRO A 117 -22.95 20.74 -11.25
CA PRO A 117 -23.33 19.51 -10.56
C PRO A 117 -22.22 18.44 -10.61
N ILE A 118 -21.97 17.73 -9.50
CA ILE A 118 -20.83 16.80 -9.38
C ILE A 118 -20.92 15.57 -10.29
N ASP A 119 -22.13 15.22 -10.69
CA ASP A 119 -22.45 14.16 -11.64
C ASP A 119 -22.06 14.51 -13.09
N GLN A 120 -21.93 15.80 -13.41
CA GLN A 120 -21.61 16.29 -14.76
C GLN A 120 -20.11 16.50 -15.01
N ARG A 121 -19.26 16.17 -14.02
CA ARG A 121 -17.81 16.38 -14.09
C ARG A 121 -17.05 15.07 -14.00
N THR A 122 -15.97 14.98 -14.78
CA THR A 122 -15.02 13.86 -14.72
C THR A 122 -13.62 14.40 -14.44
N PRO A 123 -12.87 13.81 -13.49
CA PRO A 123 -11.53 14.28 -13.18
C PRO A 123 -10.60 14.04 -14.38
N LEU A 124 -9.85 15.07 -14.76
CA LEU A 124 -8.89 14.94 -15.84
C LEU A 124 -7.64 14.25 -15.31
N ARG A 125 -7.56 12.93 -15.49
CA ARG A 125 -6.53 12.09 -14.87
C ARG A 125 -5.21 12.16 -15.64
N GLU A 126 -4.12 12.29 -14.90
CA GLU A 126 -2.76 12.16 -15.42
C GLU A 126 -1.93 11.17 -14.59
N MET A 127 -0.91 10.55 -15.20
CA MET A 127 0.01 9.68 -14.47
C MET A 127 0.95 10.53 -13.62
N ARG A 128 0.86 10.37 -12.30
CA ARG A 128 1.70 11.10 -11.35
C ARG A 128 2.28 10.15 -10.30
N PHE A 129 3.60 10.08 -10.24
CA PHE A 129 4.32 9.28 -9.24
C PHE A 129 4.69 10.14 -8.03
N ALA A 130 4.07 9.84 -6.89
CA ALA A 130 4.30 10.53 -5.62
C ALA A 130 5.61 10.08 -4.94
N SER A 131 6.76 10.44 -5.53
CA SER A 131 8.08 10.16 -4.94
C SER A 131 8.29 10.86 -3.60
N GLU A 132 7.51 11.91 -3.31
CA GLU A 132 7.45 12.62 -2.02
C GLU A 132 7.27 11.65 -0.86
N ASN A 133 6.45 10.61 -1.02
CA ASN A 133 6.14 9.63 0.03
C ASN A 133 7.39 8.95 0.62
N TYR A 134 8.49 8.90 -0.15
CA TYR A 134 9.75 8.28 0.26
C TYR A 134 10.77 9.26 0.82
N ARG A 135 10.64 10.56 0.54
CA ARG A 135 11.61 11.60 0.94
C ARG A 135 11.10 12.46 2.09
N GLU A 136 9.80 12.68 2.14
CA GLU A 136 9.14 13.47 3.17
C GLU A 136 9.38 12.92 4.60
N PRO A 137 9.31 11.59 4.85
CA PRO A 137 9.54 11.06 6.19
C PRO A 137 10.96 11.33 6.73
N PHE A 138 11.96 11.40 5.85
CA PHE A 138 13.35 11.71 6.24
C PHE A 138 13.57 13.21 6.51
N ARG A 139 12.69 14.08 6.01
CA ARG A 139 12.76 15.54 6.22
C ARG A 139 11.93 16.00 7.40
N GLN A 140 10.77 15.38 7.61
CA GLN A 140 9.82 15.76 8.64
C GLN A 140 10.11 15.11 10.01
N PHE A 141 10.82 13.98 10.03
CA PHE A 141 11.12 13.23 11.25
C PHE A 141 12.60 12.92 11.39
N ASP A 142 13.07 12.78 12.64
CA ASP A 142 14.40 12.25 12.97
C ASP A 142 14.48 10.72 12.75
N PHE A 143 14.17 10.28 11.53
CA PHE A 143 14.03 8.86 11.18
C PHE A 143 15.23 8.03 11.61
N LEU A 144 16.46 8.52 11.38
CA LEU A 144 17.69 7.82 11.75
C LEU A 144 17.85 7.67 13.27
N THR A 145 17.36 8.63 14.06
CA THR A 145 17.39 8.56 15.51
C THR A 145 16.46 7.45 16.00
N PHE A 146 15.23 7.41 15.49
CA PHE A 146 14.28 6.34 15.82
C PHE A 146 14.80 4.97 15.39
N LEU A 147 15.33 4.87 14.16
CA LEU A 147 15.91 3.63 13.65
C LEU A 147 17.06 3.14 14.54
N ARG A 148 18.00 4.02 14.91
CA ARG A 148 19.12 3.67 15.79
C ARG A 148 18.64 3.22 17.17
N ASN A 149 17.66 3.91 17.75
CA ASN A 149 17.11 3.56 19.05
C ASN A 149 16.44 2.18 19.00
N SER A 150 15.63 1.90 17.98
CA SER A 150 15.01 0.59 17.79
C SER A 150 16.05 -0.52 17.62
N VAL A 151 17.05 -0.33 16.74
CA VAL A 151 18.12 -1.31 16.54
C VAL A 151 18.88 -1.56 17.84
N PHE A 152 19.25 -0.51 18.57
CA PHE A 152 19.96 -0.63 19.84
C PHE A 152 19.13 -1.42 20.87
N VAL A 153 17.88 -1.04 21.10
CA VAL A 153 17.00 -1.70 22.07
C VAL A 153 16.77 -3.15 21.69
N THR A 154 16.48 -3.45 20.42
CA THR A 154 16.26 -4.82 19.94
C THR A 154 17.51 -5.69 20.12
N VAL A 155 18.69 -5.19 19.76
CA VAL A 155 19.95 -5.94 19.90
C VAL A 155 20.28 -6.20 21.37
N VAL A 156 20.21 -5.17 22.21
CA VAL A 156 20.49 -5.30 23.66
C VAL A 156 19.49 -6.25 24.31
N ALA A 157 18.20 -6.10 24.04
CA ALA A 157 17.16 -7.01 24.55
C ALA A 157 17.43 -8.45 24.10
N THR A 158 17.74 -8.67 22.83
CA THR A 158 18.05 -10.01 22.30
C THR A 158 19.24 -10.64 23.00
N ILE A 159 20.33 -9.89 23.20
CA ILE A 159 21.52 -10.38 23.91
C ILE A 159 21.17 -10.75 25.35
N ILE A 160 20.48 -9.88 26.08
CA ILE A 160 20.06 -10.14 27.45
C ILE A 160 19.17 -11.39 27.50
N THR A 161 18.17 -11.49 26.62
CA THR A 161 17.29 -12.65 26.52
C THR A 161 18.07 -13.94 26.23
N LEU A 162 19.03 -13.91 25.30
CA LEU A 162 19.86 -15.07 24.99
C LEU A 162 20.70 -15.51 26.18
N VAL A 163 21.34 -14.56 26.89
CA VAL A 163 22.14 -14.85 28.07
C VAL A 163 21.28 -15.46 29.17
N VAL A 164 20.16 -14.81 29.52
CA VAL A 164 19.25 -15.27 30.57
C VAL A 164 18.64 -16.63 30.24
N ASN A 165 18.13 -16.80 29.01
CA ASN A 165 17.54 -18.07 28.57
C ASN A 165 18.59 -19.21 28.55
N SER A 166 19.81 -18.91 28.10
CA SER A 166 20.91 -19.90 28.09
C SER A 166 21.30 -20.31 29.51
N MET A 167 21.42 -19.34 30.43
CA MET A 167 21.70 -19.62 31.84
C MET A 167 20.58 -20.42 32.50
N ALA A 168 19.31 -20.07 32.24
CA ALA A 168 18.16 -20.81 32.75
C ALA A 168 18.13 -22.26 32.20
N ALA A 169 18.35 -22.44 30.90
CA ALA A 169 18.41 -23.76 30.27
C ALA A 169 19.58 -24.60 30.81
N PHE A 170 20.75 -24.00 31.01
CA PHE A 170 21.91 -24.68 31.60
C PHE A 170 21.61 -25.10 33.05
N ALA A 171 21.08 -24.20 33.86
CA ALA A 171 20.78 -24.47 35.25
C ALA A 171 19.75 -25.59 35.40
N LEU A 172 18.69 -25.56 34.59
CA LEU A 172 17.63 -26.55 34.60
C LEU A 172 18.11 -27.90 34.05
N SER A 173 18.99 -27.93 33.04
CA SER A 173 19.47 -29.20 32.46
C SER A 173 20.53 -29.89 33.33
N LYS A 174 21.44 -29.13 33.95
CA LYS A 174 22.60 -29.69 34.65
C LYS A 174 22.41 -29.87 36.16
N TYR A 175 21.68 -29.00 36.85
CA TYR A 175 21.51 -29.09 38.31
C TYR A 175 20.22 -29.82 38.70
N GLN A 176 20.30 -30.58 39.81
CA GLN A 176 19.18 -31.30 40.42
C GLN A 176 18.80 -30.64 41.75
N PHE A 177 18.09 -29.51 41.70
CA PHE A 177 17.65 -28.77 42.88
C PHE A 177 16.16 -28.98 43.17
N ARG A 178 15.78 -28.88 44.46
CA ARG A 178 14.37 -28.96 44.89
C ARG A 178 13.60 -27.76 44.33
N GLY A 179 12.55 -28.01 43.53
CA GLY A 179 11.74 -26.97 42.89
C GLY A 179 11.90 -26.84 41.36
N ARG A 180 12.84 -27.56 40.73
CA ARG A 180 13.06 -27.57 39.27
C ARG A 180 11.78 -27.81 38.45
N GLY A 181 10.92 -28.72 38.89
CA GLY A 181 9.67 -29.04 38.20
C GLY A 181 8.66 -27.89 38.17
N ALA A 182 8.57 -27.11 39.26
CA ALA A 182 7.70 -25.95 39.32
C ALA A 182 8.19 -24.84 38.36
N VAL A 183 9.51 -24.59 38.31
CA VAL A 183 10.10 -23.62 37.37
C VAL A 183 9.85 -24.03 35.93
N LEU A 184 10.03 -25.32 35.59
CA LEU A 184 9.72 -25.83 34.25
C LEU A 184 8.25 -25.65 33.90
N ALA A 185 7.34 -25.94 34.83
CA ALA A 185 5.91 -25.79 34.61
C ALA A 185 5.51 -24.33 34.33
N VAL A 186 6.10 -23.36 35.03
CA VAL A 186 5.87 -21.92 34.79
C VAL A 186 6.35 -21.51 33.39
N ILE A 187 7.55 -21.94 32.97
CA ILE A 187 8.08 -21.64 31.64
C ILE A 187 7.16 -22.20 30.55
N LEU A 188 6.72 -23.46 30.70
CA LEU A 188 5.81 -24.07 29.73
C LEU A 188 4.44 -23.36 29.70
N ALA A 189 3.92 -22.95 30.85
CA ALA A 189 2.68 -22.18 30.92
C ALA A 189 2.77 -20.87 30.13
N THR A 190 3.90 -20.15 30.21
CA THR A 190 4.10 -18.91 29.43
C THR A 190 4.22 -19.11 27.93
N LEU A 191 4.52 -20.32 27.45
CA LEU A 191 4.56 -20.64 26.02
C LEU A 191 3.19 -21.10 25.49
N MET A 192 2.36 -21.69 26.34
CA MET A 192 1.04 -22.22 25.95
C MET A 192 -0.08 -21.18 26.01
N VAL A 193 0.06 -20.15 26.84
CA VAL A 193 -0.88 -19.03 26.88
C VAL A 193 -0.37 -17.96 25.91
N PRO A 194 -1.01 -17.77 24.75
CA PRO A 194 -0.67 -16.65 23.88
C PRO A 194 -1.00 -15.35 24.63
N LEU A 195 0.02 -14.52 24.83
CA LEU A 195 -0.14 -13.12 25.26
C LEU A 195 -0.79 -12.28 24.16
#